data_AF-A0A961S035-F1
#
_entry.id   AF-A0A961S035-F1
#
_cell.length_a   1.000
_cell.length_b   1.000
_cell.length_c   1.000
_cell.angle_alpha   90.00
_cell.angle_beta   90.00
_cell.angle_gamma   90.00
#
_symmetry.space_group_name_H-M   'P 1'
#
loop_
_entity.id
_entity.type
_entity.pdbx_description
1 polymer ?
#
loop_
_entity_poly.entity_id
_entity_poly.type
_entity_poly.pdbx_seq_one_letter_code
_entity_poly.pdbx_strand_id
1 'polypeptide(L)'
;MSDVKQELVVTKPRRRWLRRILLVAVPIIAAVVGVDLYLRGGRYISTDNAYVAAQKVLVTPEISGTVDAITVTEGQHIKAGDVLFSFDRKPYELALEQAKAALASAANTFAGLKTQLAGFDSQIGLAKEVVALRQSELDRKTKLLASRVAAASDVDSDRVNLQAAKSALVALEQSQRDVLSQLG
;
A
#
# COMPACT_ATOMS: atom_id res chain seq x y z
N MET A 1 -6.49 -97.52 87.06
CA MET A 1 -5.54 -98.27 86.21
C MET A 1 -6.03 -98.22 84.78
N SER A 2 -5.27 -97.86 83.75
CA SER A 2 -3.95 -97.23 83.60
C SER A 2 -3.70 -97.22 82.09
N ASP A 3 -3.38 -96.04 81.56
CA ASP A 3 -2.66 -95.71 80.32
C ASP A 3 -2.36 -96.80 79.29
N VAL A 4 -2.65 -96.51 78.01
CA VAL A 4 -1.61 -96.48 76.96
C VAL A 4 -1.95 -95.40 75.92
N LYS A 5 -1.14 -94.33 75.90
CA LYS A 5 -0.95 -93.41 74.76
C LYS A 5 -0.15 -94.11 73.67
N GLN A 6 -0.40 -93.80 72.39
CA GLN A 6 0.69 -93.53 71.44
C GLN A 6 0.23 -92.84 70.14
N GLU A 7 1.10 -91.91 69.72
CA GLU A 7 0.99 -90.94 68.62
C GLU A 7 0.85 -91.57 67.22
N LEU A 8 0.02 -90.95 66.38
CA LEU A 8 0.02 -91.19 64.93
C LEU A 8 0.88 -90.14 64.21
N VAL A 9 2.08 -90.63 63.89
CA VAL A 9 3.13 -90.19 62.96
C VAL A 9 2.67 -89.25 61.82
N VAL A 10 3.28 -88.06 61.78
CA VAL A 10 3.31 -87.17 60.63
C VAL A 10 4.18 -87.78 59.52
N THR A 11 3.56 -88.20 58.40
CA THR A 11 4.30 -88.73 57.24
C THR A 11 4.83 -87.60 56.35
N LYS A 12 6.16 -87.49 56.31
CA LYS A 12 6.98 -86.61 55.45
C LYS A 12 7.05 -87.18 54.02
N PRO A 13 6.71 -86.44 52.93
CA PRO A 13 6.46 -87.04 51.62
C PRO A 13 7.73 -87.32 50.79
N ARG A 14 7.62 -88.27 49.84
CA ARG A 14 8.68 -88.72 48.91
C ARG A 14 9.14 -87.59 47.95
N ARG A 15 10.24 -86.92 48.31
CA ARG A 15 10.87 -85.76 47.63
C ARG A 15 11.48 -85.98 46.23
N ARG A 16 11.51 -87.19 45.65
CA ARG A 16 12.18 -87.44 44.35
C ARG A 16 11.30 -87.15 43.13
N TRP A 17 10.00 -87.45 43.19
CA TRP A 17 9.02 -87.11 42.16
C TRP A 17 8.81 -85.61 42.11
N LEU A 18 8.57 -84.96 43.26
CA LEU A 18 8.31 -83.51 43.31
C LEU A 18 9.46 -82.73 42.67
N ARG A 19 10.72 -83.17 42.85
CA ARG A 19 11.88 -82.59 42.17
C ARG A 19 11.78 -82.69 40.65
N ARG A 20 11.34 -83.81 40.08
CA ARG A 20 11.18 -83.97 38.63
C ARG A 20 10.03 -83.12 38.08
N ILE A 21 8.90 -83.05 38.78
CA ILE A 21 7.79 -82.18 38.39
C ILE A 21 8.21 -80.71 38.46
N LEU A 22 8.91 -80.30 39.52
CA LEU A 22 9.38 -78.93 39.67
C LEU A 22 10.37 -78.53 38.56
N LEU A 23 11.26 -79.45 38.16
CA LEU A 23 12.26 -79.22 37.12
C LEU A 23 11.64 -79.04 35.73
N VAL A 24 10.47 -79.62 35.47
CA VAL A 24 9.75 -79.47 34.19
C VAL A 24 8.69 -78.36 34.25
N ALA A 25 7.97 -78.22 35.36
CA ALA A 25 6.88 -77.25 35.48
C ALA A 25 7.39 -75.80 35.56
N VAL A 26 8.49 -75.55 36.27
CA VAL A 26 9.06 -74.20 36.39
C VAL A 26 9.49 -73.61 35.04
N PRO A 27 10.25 -74.31 34.18
CA PRO A 27 10.61 -73.75 32.87
C PRO A 27 9.41 -73.61 31.94
N ILE A 28 8.41 -74.49 32.03
CA ILE A 28 7.16 -74.35 31.24
C ILE A 28 6.40 -73.08 31.66
N ILE A 29 6.23 -72.85 32.96
CA ILE A 29 5.57 -71.64 33.49
C ILE A 29 6.37 -70.39 33.09
N ALA A 30 7.70 -70.42 33.21
CA ALA A 30 8.55 -69.32 32.79
C ALA A 30 8.43 -69.03 31.28
N ALA A 31 8.32 -70.06 30.44
CA ALA A 31 8.11 -69.91 29.01
C ALA A 31 6.73 -69.30 28.69
N VAL A 32 5.66 -69.76 29.35
CA VAL A 32 4.30 -69.23 29.15
C VAL A 32 4.23 -67.77 29.59
N VAL A 33 4.79 -67.42 30.74
CA VAL A 33 4.84 -66.05 31.24
C VAL A 33 5.71 -65.17 30.33
N GLY A 34 6.85 -65.68 29.87
CA GLY A 34 7.71 -64.96 28.92
C GLY A 34 7.02 -64.67 27.59
N VAL A 35 6.27 -65.65 27.06
CA VAL A 35 5.48 -65.49 25.82
C VAL A 35 4.32 -64.51 26.02
N ASP A 36 3.58 -64.61 27.12
CA ASP A 36 2.49 -63.68 27.44
C ASP A 36 2.99 -62.23 27.60
N LEU A 37 4.12 -62.03 28.29
CA LEU A 37 4.77 -60.73 28.42
C LEU A 37 5.30 -60.19 27.09
N TYR A 38 5.90 -61.05 26.25
CA TYR A 38 6.38 -60.66 24.93
C TYR A 38 5.23 -60.26 23.99
N LEU A 39 4.13 -61.01 24.00
CA LEU A 39 2.96 -60.74 23.18
C LEU A 39 2.17 -59.50 23.62
N ARG A 40 2.23 -59.14 24.90
CA ARG A 40 1.62 -57.92 25.47
C ARG A 40 2.51 -56.69 25.36
N GLY A 41 3.83 -56.84 25.46
CA GLY A 41 4.78 -55.73 25.59
C GLY A 41 5.02 -54.92 24.31
N GLY A 42 4.73 -55.46 23.12
CA GLY A 42 5.07 -54.82 21.84
C GLY A 42 3.94 -54.11 21.10
N ARG A 43 2.72 -54.05 21.64
CA ARG A 43 1.51 -53.75 20.84
C ARG A 43 1.01 -52.31 20.84
N TYR A 44 1.60 -51.42 21.65
CA TYR A 44 1.19 -50.01 21.71
C TYR A 44 2.40 -49.09 21.72
N ILE A 45 2.79 -48.64 20.53
CA ILE A 45 3.61 -47.44 20.39
C ILE A 45 2.62 -46.29 20.18
N SER A 46 2.22 -45.64 21.27
CA SER A 46 1.50 -44.37 21.19
C SER A 46 2.52 -43.28 20.89
N THR A 47 2.79 -43.05 19.61
CA THR A 47 3.50 -41.83 19.20
C THR A 47 2.49 -40.68 19.19
N ASP A 48 2.52 -39.89 20.26
CA ASP A 48 1.70 -38.69 20.47
C ASP A 48 2.25 -37.46 19.72
N ASN A 49 2.87 -37.69 18.56
CA ASN A 49 3.55 -36.65 17.78
C ASN A 49 2.84 -36.44 16.44
N ALA A 50 1.56 -36.07 16.49
CA ALA A 50 0.86 -35.56 15.33
C ALA A 50 1.16 -34.05 15.20
N TYR A 51 2.30 -33.71 14.59
CA TYR A 51 2.53 -32.33 14.16
C TYR A 51 1.63 -32.06 12.95
N VAL A 52 0.55 -31.31 13.17
CA VAL A 52 -0.26 -30.80 12.06
C VAL A 52 0.57 -29.76 11.32
N ALA A 53 1.06 -30.12 10.14
CA ALA A 53 1.70 -29.18 9.23
C ALA A 53 0.63 -28.24 8.64
N ALA A 54 0.29 -27.18 9.38
CA ALA A 54 -0.55 -26.11 8.88
C ALA A 54 0.27 -25.21 7.95
N GLN A 55 -0.20 -25.01 6.72
CA GLN A 55 0.36 -23.98 5.84
C GLN A 55 0.07 -22.61 6.47
N LYS A 56 1.12 -21.90 6.85
CA LYS A 56 1.03 -20.54 7.39
C LYS A 56 1.30 -19.54 6.28
N VAL A 57 0.42 -18.54 6.14
CA VAL A 57 0.62 -17.41 5.22
C VAL A 57 0.81 -16.16 6.06
N LEU A 58 1.84 -15.39 5.76
CA LEU A 58 2.08 -14.10 6.41
C LEU A 58 1.21 -13.04 5.72
N VAL A 59 0.40 -12.34 6.50
CA VAL A 59 -0.41 -11.20 6.02
C VAL A 59 0.26 -9.91 6.48
N THR A 60 0.69 -9.10 5.52
CA THR A 60 1.35 -7.81 5.77
C THR A 60 0.56 -6.72 5.06
N PRO A 61 0.31 -5.56 5.71
CA PRO A 61 -0.32 -4.44 5.04
C PRO A 61 0.60 -3.80 3.99
N GLU A 62 0.01 -3.30 2.91
CA GLU A 62 0.73 -2.56 1.85
C GLU A 62 1.09 -1.13 2.29
N ILE A 63 0.36 -0.58 3.27
CA ILE A 63 0.53 0.77 3.79
C ILE A 63 0.99 0.75 5.25
N SER A 64 1.88 1.67 5.59
CA SER A 64 2.32 1.90 6.98
C SER A 64 1.32 2.79 7.70
N GLY A 65 0.78 2.35 8.84
CA GLY A 65 -0.18 3.12 9.62
C GLY A 65 -0.41 2.55 11.02
N THR A 66 -1.07 3.33 11.87
CA THR A 66 -1.49 2.90 13.20
C THR A 66 -2.70 1.99 13.09
N VAL A 67 -2.63 0.80 13.71
CA VAL A 67 -3.77 -0.12 13.81
C VAL A 67 -4.76 0.44 14.84
N ASP A 68 -6.00 0.61 14.43
CA ASP A 68 -7.10 1.11 15.26
C ASP A 68 -7.80 -0.04 16.00
N ALA A 69 -8.12 -1.12 15.28
CA ALA A 69 -8.72 -2.31 15.87
C ALA A 69 -8.24 -3.60 15.20
N ILE A 70 -8.13 -4.65 16.00
CA ILE A 70 -7.93 -6.03 15.55
C ILE A 70 -9.27 -6.74 15.74
N THR A 71 -9.84 -7.28 14.66
CA THR A 71 -11.22 -7.81 14.67
C THR A 71 -11.25 -9.35 14.79
N VAL A 72 -10.08 -9.99 14.85
CA VAL A 72 -9.95 -11.45 14.87
C VAL A 72 -9.23 -11.95 16.12
N THR A 73 -9.62 -13.14 16.58
CA THR A 73 -8.98 -13.85 17.70
C THR A 73 -8.18 -15.05 17.20
N GLU A 74 -7.17 -15.47 17.96
CA GLU A 74 -6.35 -16.64 17.63
C GLU A 74 -7.21 -17.91 17.47
N GLY A 75 -6.98 -18.66 16.40
CA GLY A 75 -7.74 -19.89 16.08
C GLY A 75 -9.14 -19.66 15.49
N GLN A 76 -9.55 -18.42 15.23
CA GLN A 76 -10.83 -18.12 14.59
C GLN A 76 -10.80 -18.52 13.10
N HIS A 77 -11.86 -19.21 12.66
CA HIS A 77 -12.03 -19.55 11.24
C HIS A 77 -12.52 -18.31 10.46
N ILE A 78 -11.76 -17.89 9.46
CA ILE A 78 -12.02 -16.71 8.62
C ILE A 78 -12.23 -17.11 7.15
N LYS A 79 -12.98 -16.30 6.41
CA LYS A 79 -13.17 -16.43 4.96
C LYS A 79 -12.36 -15.38 4.21
N ALA A 80 -12.16 -15.60 2.91
CA ALA A 80 -11.52 -14.61 2.05
C ALA A 80 -12.38 -13.33 1.99
N GLY A 81 -11.75 -12.18 2.24
CA GLY A 81 -12.41 -10.87 2.28
C GLY A 81 -12.81 -10.40 3.67
N ASP A 82 -12.64 -11.21 4.71
CA ASP A 82 -12.91 -10.80 6.08
C ASP A 82 -11.88 -9.75 6.55
N VAL A 83 -12.37 -8.72 7.25
CA VAL A 83 -11.52 -7.65 7.80
C VAL A 83 -10.78 -8.19 9.03
N LEU A 84 -9.46 -8.25 8.94
CA LEU A 84 -8.62 -8.75 10.04
C LEU A 84 -8.23 -7.64 11.02
N PHE A 85 -7.88 -6.47 10.49
CA PHE A 85 -7.52 -5.28 11.26
C PHE A 85 -7.89 -4.02 10.46
N SER A 86 -8.17 -2.93 11.18
CA SER A 86 -8.43 -1.60 10.62
C SER A 86 -7.30 -0.64 10.97
N PHE A 87 -7.03 0.30 10.07
CA PHE A 87 -6.11 1.42 10.31
C PHE A 87 -6.86 2.68 10.71
N ASP A 88 -6.20 3.54 11.49
CA ASP A 88 -6.70 4.91 11.72
C ASP A 88 -6.74 5.66 10.38
N ARG A 89 -7.94 6.10 9.99
CA ARG A 89 -8.19 6.77 8.71
C ARG A 89 -7.82 8.25 8.75
N LYS A 90 -7.74 8.87 9.92
CA LYS A 90 -7.59 10.33 10.05
C LYS A 90 -6.39 10.90 9.29
N PRO A 91 -5.18 10.31 9.35
CA PRO A 91 -4.04 10.86 8.61
C PRO A 91 -4.23 10.79 7.09
N TYR A 92 -4.89 9.74 6.59
CA TYR A 92 -5.15 9.55 5.17
C TYR A 92 -6.27 10.46 4.67
N GLU A 93 -7.33 10.65 5.47
CA GLU A 93 -8.39 11.61 5.18
C GLU A 93 -7.83 13.03 5.14
N LEU A 94 -6.97 13.40 6.10
CA LEU A 94 -6.30 14.70 6.10
C LEU A 94 -5.41 14.87 4.86
N ALA A 95 -4.60 13.87 4.51
CA ALA A 95 -3.77 13.91 3.31
C ALA A 95 -4.62 14.02 2.03
N LEU A 96 -5.77 13.34 1.98
CA LEU A 96 -6.73 13.44 0.88
C LEU A 96 -7.31 14.85 0.78
N GLU A 97 -7.75 15.43 1.90
CA GLU A 97 -8.28 16.81 1.94
C GLU A 97 -7.21 17.83 1.56
N GLN A 98 -5.96 17.65 2.00
CA GLN A 98 -4.83 18.48 1.57
C GLN A 98 -4.57 18.37 0.05
N ALA A 99 -4.59 17.16 -0.50
CA ALA A 99 -4.44 16.94 -1.93
C ALA A 99 -5.58 17.57 -2.75
N LYS A 100 -6.84 17.46 -2.27
CA LYS A 100 -7.99 18.13 -2.87
C LYS A 100 -7.86 19.65 -2.81
N ALA A 101 -7.41 20.20 -1.68
CA ALA A 101 -7.18 21.63 -1.52
C ALA A 101 -6.07 22.13 -2.46
N ALA A 102 -4.98 21.37 -2.59
CA ALA A 102 -3.91 21.68 -3.53
C ALA A 102 -4.42 21.66 -4.99
N LEU A 103 -5.25 20.68 -5.35
CA LEU A 103 -5.89 20.62 -6.67
C LEU A 103 -6.80 21.83 -6.91
N ALA A 104 -7.63 22.19 -5.95
CA ALA A 104 -8.51 23.37 -6.05
C ALA A 104 -7.69 24.67 -6.21
N SER A 105 -6.59 24.81 -5.46
CA SER A 105 -5.67 25.94 -5.58
C SER A 105 -5.00 26.00 -6.96
N ALA A 106 -4.56 24.85 -7.49
CA ALA A 106 -4.00 24.77 -8.84
C ALA A 106 -5.05 25.14 -9.91
N ALA A 107 -6.29 24.66 -9.76
CA ALA A 107 -7.38 25.01 -10.67
C ALA A 107 -7.70 26.51 -10.65
N ASN A 108 -7.69 27.14 -9.47
CA ASN A 108 -7.88 28.59 -9.33
C ASN A 108 -6.74 29.38 -9.97
N THR A 109 -5.49 28.94 -9.76
CA THR A 109 -4.31 29.55 -10.42
C THR A 109 -4.43 29.46 -11.93
N PHE A 110 -4.80 28.29 -12.47
CA PHE A 110 -5.02 28.10 -13.89
C PHE A 110 -6.14 28.98 -14.46
N ALA A 111 -7.27 29.08 -13.75
CA ALA A 111 -8.38 29.97 -14.13
C ALA A 111 -7.94 31.45 -14.12
N GLY A 112 -7.11 31.84 -13.15
CA GLY A 112 -6.51 33.17 -13.07
C GLY A 112 -5.62 33.47 -14.27
N LEU A 113 -4.71 32.56 -14.62
CA LEU A 113 -3.83 32.69 -15.79
C LEU A 113 -4.62 32.77 -17.10
N LYS A 114 -5.69 31.97 -17.24
CA LYS A 114 -6.60 32.04 -18.40
C LYS A 114 -7.30 33.40 -18.51
N THR A 115 -7.74 33.96 -17.37
CA THR A 115 -8.36 35.30 -17.34
C THR A 115 -7.35 36.38 -17.70
N GLN A 116 -6.11 36.26 -17.22
CA GLN A 116 -5.03 37.16 -17.55
C GLN A 116 -4.69 37.12 -19.05
N LEU A 117 -4.69 35.93 -19.66
CA LEU A 117 -4.49 35.74 -21.10
C LEU A 117 -5.55 36.49 -21.92
N ALA A 118 -6.83 36.35 -21.57
CA ALA A 118 -7.92 37.07 -22.21
C ALA A 118 -7.79 38.61 -22.07
N GLY A 119 -7.23 39.07 -20.94
CA GLY A 119 -6.87 40.46 -20.73
C GLY A 119 -5.78 40.93 -21.71
N PHE A 120 -4.74 40.13 -21.92
CA PHE A 120 -3.70 40.41 -22.91
C PHE A 120 -4.24 40.42 -24.35
N ASP A 121 -5.12 39.49 -24.72
CA ASP A 121 -5.75 39.48 -26.05
C ASP A 121 -6.46 40.80 -26.34
N SER A 122 -7.21 41.32 -25.37
CA SER A 122 -7.91 42.61 -25.48
C SER A 122 -6.94 43.79 -25.60
N GLN A 123 -5.85 43.79 -24.82
CA GLN A 123 -4.82 44.84 -24.89
C GLN A 123 -4.04 44.81 -26.21
N ILE A 124 -3.73 43.62 -26.72
CA ILE A 124 -3.09 43.42 -28.02
C ILE A 124 -4.02 43.91 -29.14
N GLY A 125 -5.32 43.61 -29.05
CA GLY A 125 -6.33 44.14 -29.96
C GLY A 125 -6.31 45.66 -30.01
N LEU A 126 -6.36 46.33 -28.85
CA LEU A 126 -6.26 47.78 -28.76
C LEU A 126 -4.93 48.32 -29.32
N ALA A 127 -3.80 47.69 -28.99
CA ALA A 127 -2.49 48.11 -29.47
C ALA A 127 -2.36 47.98 -31.00
N LYS A 128 -2.96 46.94 -31.61
CA LYS A 128 -3.05 46.79 -33.06
C LYS A 128 -3.84 47.93 -33.72
N GLU A 129 -4.97 48.33 -33.13
CA GLU A 129 -5.74 49.48 -33.61
C GLU A 129 -4.97 50.79 -33.51
N VAL A 130 -4.22 51.00 -32.42
CA VAL A 130 -3.34 52.17 -32.28
C VAL A 130 -2.25 52.18 -33.35
N VAL A 131 -1.62 51.03 -33.63
CA VAL A 131 -0.62 50.91 -34.71
C VAL A 131 -1.26 51.21 -36.07
N ALA A 132 -2.45 50.69 -36.35
CA ALA A 132 -3.18 50.95 -37.59
C ALA A 132 -3.50 52.44 -37.77
N LEU A 133 -3.98 53.10 -36.70
CA LEU A 133 -4.24 54.54 -36.70
C LEU A 133 -2.97 55.35 -37.00
N ARG A 134 -1.87 55.07 -36.29
CA ARG A 134 -0.59 55.78 -36.49
C ARG A 134 0.00 55.53 -37.88
N GLN A 135 -0.19 54.34 -38.43
CA GLN A 135 0.21 54.03 -39.81
C GLN A 135 -0.60 54.87 -40.81
N SER A 136 -1.93 54.94 -40.63
CA SER A 136 -2.78 55.77 -41.49
C SER A 136 -2.45 57.27 -41.39
N GLU A 137 -2.10 57.76 -40.21
CA GLU A 137 -1.66 59.15 -40.01
C GLU A 137 -0.35 59.43 -40.77
N LEU A 138 0.63 58.54 -40.65
CA LEU A 138 1.90 58.62 -41.36
C LEU A 138 1.70 58.58 -42.88
N ASP A 139 0.87 57.67 -43.38
CA ASP A 139 0.56 57.54 -44.81
C ASP A 139 -0.15 58.80 -45.36
N ARG A 140 -1.01 59.42 -44.55
CA ARG A 140 -1.66 60.68 -44.90
C ARG A 140 -0.64 61.82 -44.95
N LYS A 141 0.22 61.98 -43.94
CA LYS A 141 1.22 63.05 -43.91
C LYS A 141 2.30 62.89 -44.97
N THR A 142 2.71 61.66 -45.29
CA THR A 142 3.65 61.39 -46.39
C THR A 142 3.07 61.78 -47.75
N LYS A 143 1.77 61.53 -47.99
CA LYS A 143 1.07 62.04 -49.18
C LYS A 143 1.04 63.58 -49.23
N LEU A 144 0.81 64.24 -48.08
CA LEU A 144 0.81 65.71 -47.99
C LEU A 144 2.21 66.32 -48.21
N LEU A 145 3.26 65.62 -47.76
CA LEU A 145 4.65 66.00 -48.03
C LEU A 145 4.96 65.95 -49.53
N ALA A 146 4.46 64.94 -50.25
CA ALA A 146 4.61 64.85 -51.71
C ALA A 146 3.93 66.03 -52.44
N SER A 147 2.80 66.52 -51.92
CA SER A 147 2.16 67.75 -52.41
C SER A 147 2.82 69.06 -51.92
N ARG A 148 3.93 68.99 -51.18
CA ARG A 148 4.65 70.13 -50.55
C ARG A 148 3.84 70.96 -49.54
N VAL A 149 2.79 70.38 -48.95
CA VAL A 149 1.91 71.06 -47.97
C VAL A 149 2.31 70.74 -46.52
N ALA A 150 3.04 69.66 -46.27
CA ALA A 150 3.50 69.25 -44.94
C ALA A 150 5.03 69.36 -44.77
N ALA A 151 5.50 69.55 -43.53
CA ALA A 151 6.93 69.60 -43.21
C ALA A 151 7.54 68.19 -43.10
N ALA A 152 8.81 68.05 -43.50
CA ALA A 152 9.53 66.77 -43.37
C ALA A 152 9.66 66.31 -41.91
N SER A 153 9.83 67.25 -40.98
CA SER A 153 9.88 66.99 -39.54
C SER A 153 8.61 66.32 -38.98
N ASP A 154 7.45 66.63 -39.56
CA ASP A 154 6.17 66.04 -39.12
C ASP A 154 6.05 64.57 -39.52
N VAL A 155 6.63 64.20 -40.66
CA VAL A 155 6.69 62.80 -41.12
C VAL A 155 7.68 62.00 -40.27
N ASP A 156 8.82 62.58 -39.93
CA ASP A 156 9.82 61.91 -39.09
C ASP A 156 9.30 61.71 -37.66
N SER A 157 8.59 62.69 -37.08
CA SER A 157 7.94 62.53 -35.77
C SER A 157 6.86 61.44 -35.79
N ASP A 158 6.01 61.38 -36.82
CA ASP A 158 5.01 60.31 -36.95
C ASP A 158 5.64 58.93 -37.17
N ARG A 159 6.78 58.85 -37.88
CA ARG A 159 7.56 57.60 -38.00
C ARG A 159 8.02 57.10 -36.64
N VAL A 160 8.59 57.99 -35.82
CA VAL A 160 9.03 57.64 -34.46
C VAL A 160 7.83 57.21 -33.61
N ASN A 161 6.70 57.91 -33.70
CA ASN A 161 5.48 57.57 -32.97
C ASN A 161 4.92 56.19 -33.39
N LEU A 162 4.91 55.88 -34.68
CA LEU A 162 4.52 54.58 -35.20
C LEU A 162 5.47 53.48 -34.71
N GLN A 163 6.78 53.74 -34.76
CA GLN A 163 7.77 52.79 -34.28
C GLN A 163 7.60 52.52 -32.78
N ALA A 164 7.36 53.56 -31.97
CA ALA A 164 7.04 53.41 -30.55
C ALA A 164 5.77 52.55 -30.33
N ALA A 165 4.71 52.78 -31.11
CA ALA A 165 3.48 51.99 -31.03
C ALA A 165 3.71 50.51 -31.41
N LYS A 166 4.51 50.24 -32.45
CA LYS A 166 4.88 48.87 -32.85
C LYS A 166 5.70 48.17 -31.77
N SER A 167 6.69 48.86 -31.18
CA SER A 167 7.48 48.30 -30.08
C SER A 167 6.62 47.97 -28.85
N ALA A 168 5.64 48.83 -28.53
CA ALA A 168 4.69 48.56 -27.44
C ALA A 168 3.83 47.32 -27.71
N LEU A 169 3.36 47.14 -28.96
CA LEU A 169 2.63 45.93 -29.37
C LEU A 169 3.49 44.67 -29.18
N VAL A 170 4.74 44.69 -29.65
CA VAL A 170 5.66 43.53 -29.50
C VAL A 170 5.92 43.19 -28.03
N ALA A 171 6.03 44.20 -27.15
CA ALA A 171 6.19 43.98 -25.72
C ALA A 171 4.95 43.30 -25.08
N LEU A 172 3.74 43.66 -25.52
CA LEU A 172 2.50 43.01 -25.08
C LEU A 172 2.42 41.57 -25.58
N GLU A 173 2.76 41.32 -26.85
CA GLU A 173 2.81 39.95 -27.39
C GLU A 173 3.86 39.09 -26.69
N GLN A 174 4.99 39.68 -26.27
CA GLN A 174 6.00 38.98 -25.50
C GLN A 174 5.50 38.62 -24.09
N SER A 175 4.87 39.59 -23.41
CA SER A 175 4.24 39.35 -22.10
C SER A 175 3.17 38.25 -22.18
N GLN A 176 2.40 38.21 -23.28
CA GLN A 176 1.43 37.16 -23.55
C GLN A 176 2.12 35.79 -23.73
N ARG A 177 3.19 35.72 -24.53
CA ARG A 177 3.95 34.47 -24.72
C ARG A 177 4.54 33.94 -23.42
N ASP A 178 5.00 34.83 -22.54
CA ASP A 178 5.52 34.44 -21.23
C ASP A 178 4.42 33.80 -20.38
N VAL A 179 3.19 34.36 -20.38
CA VAL A 179 2.04 33.74 -19.71
C VAL A 179 1.64 32.41 -20.36
N LEU A 180 1.68 32.30 -21.70
CA LEU A 180 1.43 31.05 -22.39
C LEU A 180 2.44 29.96 -22.00
N SER A 181 3.73 30.32 -21.82
CA SER A 181 4.74 29.36 -21.36
C SER A 181 4.50 28.83 -19.95
N GLN A 182 3.77 29.58 -19.10
CA GLN A 182 3.37 29.15 -17.77
C GLN A 182 2.16 28.19 -17.80
N LEU A 183 1.40 28.17 -18.90
CA LEU A 183 0.25 27.31 -19.09
C LEU A 183 0.61 25.92 -19.68
N GLY A 184 1.82 25.76 -20.21
CA GLY A 184 2.33 24.50 -20.77
C GLY A 184 2.43 24.50 -22.28
#